data_AF-A0A941YSV3-F1
#
_entry.id   AF-A0A941YSV3-F1
#
_cell.length_a   1.000
_cell.length_b   1.000
_cell.length_c   1.000
_cell.angle_alpha   90.00
_cell.angle_beta   90.00
_cell.angle_gamma   90.00
#
_symmetry.space_group_name_H-M   'P 1'
#
loop_
_entity.id
_entity.type
_entity.pdbx_description
1 polymer ?
#
loop_
_entity_poly.entity_id
_entity_poly.type
_entity_poly.pdbx_seq_one_letter_code
_entity_poly.pdbx_strand_id
1 'polypeptide(L)'
;MTRSLFLALIAFLTFAGEAGAQYAANSSYGKPERRDPIFLRFPEMAQRYWVNTETMAASHKSVAVPMPRQCSFLYADTYTRGQMSEREVQDTALSACNHKLAELGPLGENYNVACQCRVVISDDKYVVPRDTMPDQAYGPASIFYRDAQGNVARLNGSARYGALIGHDRSVTFSVENVNGAPVCEGTFTNEAPSNGRFSLSCFSGKFSGTGTYDSRTGTPNDHIIARGQTRTGQPIVMVIGLPAQLALNTYGGI
;
A
#
# COMPACT_ATOMS: atom_id res chain seq x y z
N MET A 1 4.13 -68.61 -20.04
CA MET A 1 5.00 -67.86 -20.98
C MET A 1 4.23 -66.65 -21.48
N THR A 2 4.94 -65.53 -21.69
CA THR A 2 4.52 -64.22 -22.27
C THR A 2 3.50 -63.40 -21.45
N ARG A 3 3.91 -62.37 -20.68
CA ARG A 3 4.44 -61.01 -20.96
C ARG A 3 3.36 -59.97 -21.33
N SER A 4 3.54 -58.77 -20.77
CA SER A 4 2.93 -57.46 -21.11
C SER A 4 1.68 -57.12 -20.29
N LEU A 5 1.50 -55.94 -19.68
CA LEU A 5 2.27 -54.69 -19.70
C LEU A 5 1.84 -53.84 -18.48
N PHE A 6 2.80 -53.09 -17.92
CA PHE A 6 2.59 -52.04 -16.92
C PHE A 6 1.70 -50.90 -17.48
N LEU A 7 0.78 -50.39 -16.67
CA LEU A 7 0.24 -49.03 -16.82
C LEU A 7 -0.14 -48.51 -15.42
N ALA A 8 0.83 -47.89 -14.76
CA ALA A 8 0.59 -47.03 -13.61
C ALA A 8 0.24 -45.64 -14.13
N LEU A 9 -1.03 -45.25 -14.03
CA LEU A 9 -1.48 -43.90 -14.33
C LEU A 9 -1.22 -43.03 -13.09
N ILE A 10 -0.10 -42.31 -13.09
CA ILE A 10 0.16 -41.24 -12.12
C ILE A 10 -0.49 -39.98 -12.67
N ALA A 11 -1.65 -39.60 -12.12
CA ALA A 11 -2.23 -38.28 -12.34
C ALA A 11 -1.48 -37.26 -11.46
N PHE A 12 -0.42 -36.67 -12.00
CA PHE A 12 0.15 -35.43 -11.45
C PHE A 12 -0.82 -34.28 -11.78
N LEU A 13 -1.66 -33.88 -10.82
CA LEU A 13 -2.35 -32.60 -10.85
C LEU A 13 -1.30 -31.50 -10.61
N THR A 14 -0.74 -30.98 -11.70
CA THR A 14 0.03 -29.73 -11.70
C THR A 14 -0.92 -28.55 -11.50
N PHE A 15 -1.14 -28.12 -10.26
CA PHE A 15 -1.56 -26.74 -9.98
C PHE A 15 -0.34 -25.82 -10.12
N ALA A 16 0.05 -25.56 -11.38
CA ALA A 16 0.97 -24.49 -11.73
C ALA A 16 0.16 -23.26 -12.15
N GLY A 17 0.58 -22.09 -11.69
CA GLY A 17 -0.21 -20.88 -11.64
C GLY A 17 -0.70 -20.35 -12.98
N GLU A 18 -2.00 -20.06 -13.04
CA GLU A 18 -2.53 -19.03 -13.92
C GLU A 18 -2.61 -17.72 -13.13
N ALA A 19 -1.46 -17.04 -13.00
CA ALA A 19 -1.45 -15.59 -12.88
C ALA A 19 -1.70 -14.96 -14.27
N GLY A 20 -2.69 -15.48 -14.99
CA GLY A 20 -3.07 -15.02 -16.31
C GLY A 20 -3.87 -13.73 -16.19
N ALA A 21 -3.52 -12.75 -17.03
CA ALA A 21 -4.29 -11.55 -17.28
C ALA A 21 -5.81 -11.83 -17.23
N GLN A 22 -6.51 -11.27 -16.24
CA GLN A 22 -7.97 -11.33 -16.17
C GLN A 22 -8.51 -10.20 -17.01
N TYR A 23 -8.95 -10.51 -18.23
CA TYR A 23 -9.51 -9.53 -19.16
C TYR A 23 -10.75 -8.85 -18.58
N ALA A 24 -10.87 -7.54 -18.79
CA ALA A 24 -12.01 -6.73 -18.40
C ALA A 24 -13.31 -7.28 -18.98
N ALA A 25 -13.30 -7.78 -20.21
CA ALA A 25 -14.46 -8.36 -20.88
C ALA A 25 -15.15 -9.45 -20.01
N ASN A 26 -14.38 -10.22 -19.25
CA ASN A 26 -14.87 -11.37 -18.47
C ASN A 26 -15.06 -11.08 -16.98
N SER A 27 -14.81 -9.84 -16.54
CA SER A 27 -14.94 -9.53 -15.12
C SER A 27 -16.39 -9.34 -14.66
N SER A 28 -16.73 -9.98 -13.55
CA SER A 28 -17.99 -9.84 -12.81
C SER A 28 -17.91 -8.89 -11.61
N TYR A 29 -16.76 -8.24 -11.36
CA TYR A 29 -16.51 -7.49 -10.11
C TYR A 29 -16.99 -6.04 -10.12
N GLY A 30 -17.66 -5.62 -11.20
CA GLY A 30 -18.22 -4.28 -11.35
C GLY A 30 -17.20 -3.23 -11.79
N LYS A 31 -17.65 -1.97 -11.80
CA LYS A 31 -16.89 -0.81 -12.26
C LYS A 31 -16.24 -0.06 -11.09
N PRO A 32 -15.08 0.58 -11.30
CA PRO A 32 -14.52 1.50 -10.33
C PRO A 32 -15.39 2.76 -10.17
N GLU A 33 -15.53 3.21 -8.94
CA GLU A 33 -16.15 4.48 -8.57
C GLU A 33 -15.08 5.43 -8.01
N ARG A 34 -15.23 6.74 -8.21
CA ARG A 34 -14.26 7.75 -7.72
C ARG A 34 -14.01 7.68 -6.21
N ARG A 35 -15.02 7.24 -5.44
CA ARG A 35 -14.97 7.09 -3.98
C ARG A 35 -14.43 5.73 -3.52
N ASP A 36 -14.05 4.85 -4.44
CA ASP A 36 -13.54 3.54 -4.06
C ASP A 36 -12.19 3.66 -3.32
N PRO A 37 -11.93 2.80 -2.31
CA PRO A 37 -10.80 2.96 -1.41
C PRO A 37 -9.41 3.06 -2.08
N ILE A 38 -9.22 2.45 -3.25
CA ILE A 38 -7.96 2.52 -4.01
C ILE A 38 -7.64 3.93 -4.53
N PHE A 39 -8.61 4.67 -5.05
CA PHE A 39 -8.44 6.06 -5.53
C PHE A 39 -8.22 7.04 -4.39
N LEU A 40 -8.86 6.68 -3.31
CA LEU A 40 -8.84 7.32 -2.02
C LEU A 40 -7.47 7.12 -1.32
N ARG A 41 -6.79 5.99 -1.55
CA ARG A 41 -5.41 5.71 -1.11
C ARG A 41 -4.36 6.42 -1.97
N PHE A 42 -4.63 6.61 -3.26
CA PHE A 42 -3.73 7.21 -4.24
C PHE A 42 -4.40 8.38 -4.97
N PRO A 43 -4.44 9.59 -4.37
CA PRO A 43 -5.17 10.74 -4.93
C PRO A 43 -4.68 11.17 -6.32
N GLU A 44 -3.38 11.09 -6.59
CA GLU A 44 -2.82 11.40 -7.91
C GLU A 44 -3.32 10.41 -8.98
N MET A 45 -3.44 9.12 -8.63
CA MET A 45 -4.05 8.12 -9.49
C MET A 45 -5.50 8.48 -9.78
N ALA A 46 -6.26 8.91 -8.76
CA ALA A 46 -7.66 9.33 -8.94
C ALA A 46 -7.79 10.52 -9.88
N GLN A 47 -6.91 11.51 -9.75
CA GLN A 47 -6.87 12.69 -10.63
C GLN A 47 -6.58 12.27 -12.06
N ARG A 48 -5.57 11.41 -12.27
CA ARG A 48 -5.22 10.90 -13.60
C ARG A 48 -6.32 10.01 -14.17
N TYR A 49 -6.97 9.18 -13.36
CA TYR A 49 -7.99 8.25 -13.85
C TYR A 49 -9.29 8.96 -14.27
N TRP A 50 -9.73 9.96 -13.49
CA TRP A 50 -11.08 10.54 -13.62
C TRP A 50 -11.13 11.95 -14.22
N VAL A 51 -10.04 12.72 -14.14
CA VAL A 51 -10.07 14.16 -14.49
C VAL A 51 -9.21 14.48 -15.71
N ASN A 52 -8.11 13.76 -15.89
CA ASN A 52 -7.24 14.00 -17.04
C ASN A 52 -7.95 13.62 -18.35
N THR A 53 -8.07 14.57 -19.28
CA THR A 53 -8.77 14.36 -20.55
C THR A 53 -8.10 13.31 -21.43
N GLU A 54 -6.78 13.16 -21.32
CA GLU A 54 -6.00 12.23 -22.11
C GLU A 54 -6.26 10.77 -21.76
N THR A 55 -6.41 10.50 -20.46
CA THR A 55 -6.73 9.18 -19.92
C THR A 55 -8.22 8.89 -20.02
N MET A 56 -9.09 9.90 -19.95
CA MET A 56 -10.52 9.73 -20.20
C MET A 56 -10.80 9.25 -21.63
N ALA A 57 -10.05 9.76 -22.61
CA ALA A 57 -10.13 9.37 -24.02
C ALA A 57 -9.32 8.12 -24.38
N ALA A 58 -8.70 7.44 -23.40
CA ALA A 58 -7.93 6.23 -23.65
C ALA A 58 -8.84 5.06 -24.04
N SER A 59 -8.43 4.29 -25.05
CA SER A 59 -9.12 3.09 -25.52
C SER A 59 -8.93 1.91 -24.56
N HIS A 60 -7.77 1.82 -23.92
CA HIS A 60 -7.50 0.86 -22.87
C HIS A 60 -6.81 1.53 -21.68
N LYS A 61 -7.14 1.05 -20.48
CA LYS A 61 -6.65 1.56 -19.20
C LYS A 61 -6.37 0.40 -18.26
N SER A 62 -5.26 0.42 -17.55
CA SER A 62 -5.00 -0.57 -16.50
C SER A 62 -4.30 0.04 -15.30
N VAL A 63 -4.65 -0.47 -14.12
CA VAL A 63 -4.03 -0.11 -12.83
C VAL A 63 -3.53 -1.38 -12.18
N ALA A 64 -2.28 -1.38 -11.76
CA ALA A 64 -1.64 -2.43 -11.00
C ALA A 64 -1.16 -1.93 -9.63
N VAL A 65 -1.34 -2.77 -8.62
CA VAL A 65 -0.89 -2.51 -7.24
C VAL A 65 -0.30 -3.78 -6.64
N PRO A 66 0.62 -3.68 -5.67
CA PRO A 66 1.05 -4.84 -4.91
C PRO A 66 -0.09 -5.31 -4.00
N MET A 67 -0.28 -6.62 -4.01
CA MET A 67 -1.28 -7.35 -3.25
C MET A 67 -0.59 -8.31 -2.27
N PRO A 68 -1.23 -8.67 -1.14
CA PRO A 68 -2.57 -8.29 -0.68
C PRO A 68 -2.66 -6.82 -0.21
N ARG A 69 -3.83 -6.36 0.27
CA ARG A 69 -4.13 -4.95 0.64
C ARG A 69 -3.02 -4.26 1.45
N GLN A 70 -2.36 -5.01 2.33
CA GLN A 70 -1.28 -4.53 3.19
C GLN A 70 -0.02 -4.10 2.41
N CYS A 71 0.16 -4.62 1.20
CA CYS A 71 1.27 -4.31 0.31
C CYS A 71 1.04 -3.05 -0.55
N SER A 72 -0.13 -2.44 -0.47
CA SER A 72 -0.52 -1.37 -1.40
C SER A 72 -0.02 -0.01 -0.96
N PHE A 73 1.31 0.13 -0.92
CA PHE A 73 2.02 1.39 -0.67
C PHE A 73 2.47 2.11 -1.95
N LEU A 74 2.25 1.49 -3.12
CA LEU A 74 2.53 2.04 -4.44
C LEU A 74 1.46 1.61 -5.44
N TYR A 75 1.43 2.29 -6.58
CA TYR A 75 0.66 1.89 -7.75
C TYR A 75 1.44 2.14 -9.05
N ALA A 76 1.01 1.48 -10.11
CA ALA A 76 1.35 1.83 -11.48
C ALA A 76 0.09 1.78 -12.34
N ASP A 77 0.01 2.68 -13.31
CA ASP A 77 -1.09 2.74 -14.25
C ASP A 77 -0.58 2.96 -15.68
N THR A 78 -1.35 2.52 -16.66
CA THR A 78 -1.02 2.68 -18.08
C THR A 78 -2.28 2.92 -18.88
N TYR A 79 -2.19 3.81 -19.86
CA TYR A 79 -3.30 4.24 -20.72
C TYR A 79 -2.80 4.34 -22.17
N THR A 80 -3.64 3.99 -23.13
CA THR A 80 -3.33 4.05 -24.57
C THR A 80 -4.50 4.62 -25.38
N ARG A 81 -4.25 5.21 -26.54
CA ARG A 81 -5.29 5.67 -27.50
C ARG A 81 -5.25 4.82 -28.78
N GLY A 82 -5.31 3.50 -28.60
CA GLY A 82 -5.36 2.52 -29.68
C GLY A 82 -4.00 2.06 -30.22
N GLN A 83 -2.88 2.48 -29.61
CA GLN A 83 -1.55 2.00 -29.99
C GLN A 83 -1.22 0.62 -29.41
N MET A 84 -1.90 0.23 -28.33
CA MET A 84 -1.68 -1.01 -27.60
C MET A 84 -3.01 -1.72 -27.39
N SER A 85 -3.00 -3.05 -27.42
CA SER A 85 -4.11 -3.90 -26.99
C SER A 85 -4.30 -3.84 -25.47
N GLU A 86 -5.48 -4.27 -24.99
CA GLU A 86 -5.77 -4.42 -23.55
C GLU A 86 -4.65 -5.18 -22.83
N ARG A 87 -4.18 -6.29 -23.41
CA ARG A 87 -3.13 -7.12 -22.80
C ARG A 87 -1.80 -6.39 -22.68
N GLU A 88 -1.38 -5.69 -23.73
CA GLU A 88 -0.13 -4.91 -23.70
C GLU A 88 -0.18 -3.79 -22.64
N VAL A 89 -1.35 -3.16 -22.46
CA VAL A 89 -1.55 -2.15 -21.40
C VAL A 89 -1.49 -2.78 -20.01
N GLN A 90 -2.11 -3.96 -19.83
CA GLN A 90 -2.02 -4.72 -18.58
C GLN A 90 -0.58 -5.12 -18.24
N ASP A 91 0.14 -5.71 -19.21
CA ASP A 91 1.52 -6.17 -19.03
C ASP A 91 2.46 -5.01 -18.72
N THR A 92 2.23 -3.85 -19.33
CA THR A 92 3.01 -2.62 -19.07
C THR A 92 2.76 -2.09 -17.66
N ALA A 93 1.50 -1.99 -17.22
CA ALA A 93 1.17 -1.56 -15.87
C ALA A 93 1.74 -2.53 -14.81
N LEU A 94 1.63 -3.83 -15.06
CA LEU A 94 2.17 -4.88 -14.20
C LEU A 94 3.71 -4.82 -14.11
N SER A 95 4.38 -4.68 -15.25
CA SER A 95 5.84 -4.53 -15.34
C SER A 95 6.31 -3.29 -14.57
N ALA A 96 5.67 -2.13 -14.79
CA ALA A 96 5.99 -0.90 -14.08
C ALA A 96 5.78 -1.02 -12.55
N CYS A 97 4.71 -1.69 -12.12
CA CYS A 97 4.47 -1.95 -10.70
C CYS A 97 5.58 -2.83 -10.10
N ASN A 98 5.93 -3.94 -10.77
CA ASN A 98 6.98 -4.84 -10.30
C ASN A 98 8.35 -4.16 -10.26
N HIS A 99 8.65 -3.31 -11.25
CA HIS A 99 9.87 -2.52 -11.26
C HIS A 99 9.95 -1.58 -10.06
N LYS A 100 8.91 -0.77 -9.81
CA LYS A 100 8.83 0.10 -8.63
C LYS A 100 8.92 -0.68 -7.32
N LEU A 101 8.28 -1.84 -7.23
CA LEU A 101 8.34 -2.71 -6.06
C LEU A 101 9.77 -3.24 -5.82
N ALA A 102 10.51 -3.54 -6.88
CA ALA A 102 11.90 -3.96 -6.79
C ALA A 102 12.84 -2.79 -6.39
N GLU A 103 12.60 -1.58 -6.93
CA GLU A 103 13.39 -0.38 -6.62
C GLU A 103 13.22 0.09 -5.16
N LEU A 104 11.97 0.12 -4.68
CA LEU A 104 11.65 0.60 -3.33
C LEU A 104 11.92 -0.46 -2.26
N GLY A 105 12.12 -1.71 -2.69
CA GLY A 105 12.25 -2.88 -1.84
C GLY A 105 10.89 -3.43 -1.37
N PRO A 106 10.85 -4.70 -0.95
CA PRO A 106 9.65 -5.27 -0.34
C PRO A 106 9.32 -4.54 0.97
N LEU A 107 8.16 -4.83 1.57
CA LEU A 107 7.82 -4.36 2.91
C LEU A 107 8.91 -4.66 3.95
N GLY A 108 9.73 -5.70 3.71
CA GLY A 108 10.89 -6.02 4.51
C GLY A 108 10.50 -6.18 5.98
N GLU A 109 11.15 -5.42 6.85
CA GLU A 109 10.90 -5.44 8.29
C GLU A 109 9.54 -4.85 8.72
N ASN A 110 8.75 -4.22 7.84
CA ASN A 110 7.42 -3.72 8.23
C ASN A 110 6.43 -4.86 8.48
N TYR A 111 6.45 -5.89 7.61
CA TYR A 111 5.52 -6.99 7.68
C TYR A 111 5.99 -8.14 6.79
N ASN A 112 5.95 -9.37 7.31
CA ASN A 112 6.44 -10.56 6.59
C ASN A 112 5.35 -11.12 5.66
N VAL A 113 5.02 -10.38 4.60
CA VAL A 113 4.06 -10.80 3.57
C VAL A 113 4.72 -10.76 2.19
N ALA A 114 4.47 -11.81 1.41
CA ALA A 114 4.89 -11.87 0.02
C ALA A 114 4.01 -10.91 -0.82
N CYS A 115 4.58 -9.75 -1.15
CA CYS A 115 3.92 -8.76 -2.00
C CYS A 115 4.13 -9.09 -3.48
N GLN A 116 3.07 -9.14 -4.26
CA GLN A 116 3.13 -9.32 -5.70
C GLN A 116 2.22 -8.33 -6.39
N CYS A 117 2.71 -7.66 -7.44
CA CYS A 117 1.87 -6.79 -8.23
C CYS A 117 0.81 -7.60 -8.99
N ARG A 118 -0.40 -7.06 -9.02
CA ARG A 118 -1.51 -7.57 -9.84
C ARG A 118 -2.20 -6.40 -10.50
N VAL A 119 -2.66 -6.60 -11.73
CA VAL A 119 -3.64 -5.70 -12.34
C VAL A 119 -4.95 -5.85 -11.55
N VAL A 120 -5.50 -4.74 -11.11
CA VAL A 120 -6.71 -4.70 -10.28
C VAL A 120 -7.86 -3.98 -10.97
N ILE A 121 -7.57 -3.05 -11.87
CA ILE A 121 -8.54 -2.41 -12.75
C ILE A 121 -8.04 -2.56 -14.17
N SER A 122 -8.91 -2.97 -15.08
CA SER A 122 -8.68 -2.95 -16.53
C SER A 122 -9.96 -2.51 -17.24
N ASP A 123 -9.85 -1.59 -18.19
CA ASP A 123 -10.94 -1.03 -19.01
C ASP A 123 -12.22 -0.74 -18.23
N ASP A 124 -12.07 0.09 -17.19
CA ASP A 124 -13.17 0.53 -16.31
C ASP A 124 -13.92 -0.62 -15.63
N LYS A 125 -13.24 -1.74 -15.37
CA LYS A 125 -13.74 -2.86 -14.55
C LYS A 125 -12.69 -3.30 -13.56
N TYR A 126 -13.14 -3.65 -12.36
CA TYR A 126 -12.28 -4.40 -11.43
C TYR A 126 -12.00 -5.77 -12.02
N VAL A 127 -10.76 -6.25 -11.99
CA VAL A 127 -10.43 -7.61 -12.47
C VAL A 127 -10.09 -8.58 -11.34
N VAL A 128 -10.05 -8.08 -10.11
CA VAL A 128 -9.97 -8.85 -8.86
C VAL A 128 -11.20 -8.58 -7.98
N PRO A 129 -11.54 -9.46 -7.03
CA PRO A 129 -12.64 -9.21 -6.10
C PRO A 129 -12.46 -7.91 -5.31
N ARG A 130 -13.51 -7.10 -5.19
CA ARG A 130 -13.46 -5.79 -4.50
C ARG A 130 -13.07 -5.92 -3.02
N ASP A 131 -13.45 -7.01 -2.38
CA ASP A 131 -13.07 -7.37 -1.01
C ASP A 131 -11.59 -7.81 -0.88
N THR A 132 -10.85 -7.93 -1.98
CA THR A 132 -9.39 -8.08 -1.96
C THR A 132 -8.64 -6.77 -2.22
N MET A 133 -9.34 -5.74 -2.71
CA MET A 133 -8.75 -4.45 -3.10
C MET A 133 -8.18 -3.68 -1.91
N PRO A 134 -7.10 -2.89 -2.12
CA PRO A 134 -6.55 -2.06 -1.07
C PRO A 134 -7.61 -1.10 -0.54
N ASP A 135 -7.65 -0.96 0.76
CA ASP A 135 -8.40 0.11 1.40
C ASP A 135 -7.47 1.16 1.98
N GLN A 136 -8.05 2.27 2.43
CA GLN A 136 -7.29 3.36 3.01
C GLN A 136 -6.75 3.05 4.39
N ALA A 137 -7.19 1.94 4.95
CA ALA A 137 -6.91 1.59 6.31
C ALA A 137 -5.58 0.84 6.43
N TYR A 138 -4.73 0.71 5.41
CA TYR A 138 -3.43 0.03 5.61
C TYR A 138 -2.26 0.76 4.96
N GLY A 139 -1.16 0.85 5.70
CA GLY A 139 0.13 1.31 5.20
C GLY A 139 1.29 0.75 6.01
N PRO A 140 2.48 0.59 5.42
CA PRO A 140 3.69 0.23 6.16
C PRO A 140 4.04 1.37 7.12
N ALA A 141 4.41 1.04 8.36
CA ALA A 141 4.72 2.02 9.39
C ALA A 141 6.09 1.76 10.02
N SER A 142 6.82 2.85 10.27
CA SER A 142 8.09 2.86 10.98
C SER A 142 8.06 3.98 12.01
N ILE A 143 8.33 3.67 13.28
CA ILE A 143 8.44 4.64 14.37
C ILE A 143 9.86 4.61 14.92
N PHE A 144 10.53 5.74 14.88
CA PHE A 144 11.84 5.98 15.44
C PHE A 144 11.67 6.83 16.69
N TYR A 145 12.26 6.41 17.80
CA TYR A 145 12.17 7.13 19.06
C TYR A 145 13.41 6.90 19.92
N ARG A 146 13.63 7.76 20.92
CA ARG A 146 14.59 7.47 22.00
C ARG A 146 13.89 6.80 23.17
N ASP A 147 14.43 5.68 23.64
CA ASP A 147 13.95 5.00 24.83
C ASP A 147 14.23 5.81 26.10
N ALA A 148 13.84 5.28 27.26
CA ALA A 148 14.04 5.94 28.55
C ALA A 148 15.53 6.14 28.91
N GLN A 149 16.42 5.34 28.31
CA GLN A 149 17.87 5.41 28.47
C GLN A 149 18.54 6.32 27.44
N GLY A 150 17.75 6.87 26.49
CA GLY A 150 18.23 7.74 25.43
C GLY A 150 18.74 7.01 24.19
N ASN A 151 18.64 5.67 24.14
CA ASN A 151 19.05 4.89 22.97
C ASN A 151 18.02 5.05 21.86
N VAL A 152 18.49 5.07 20.61
CA VAL A 152 17.61 5.04 19.45
C VAL A 152 16.99 3.66 19.34
N ALA A 153 15.67 3.62 19.37
CA ALA A 153 14.84 2.45 19.19
C ALA A 153 13.94 2.61 17.97
N ARG A 154 13.53 1.48 17.41
CA ARG A 154 12.72 1.42 16.20
C ARG A 154 11.62 0.39 16.33
N LEU A 155 10.43 0.76 15.90
CA LEU A 155 9.27 -0.11 15.78
C LEU A 155 8.81 -0.13 14.33
N ASN A 156 8.72 -1.33 13.74
CA ASN A 156 8.20 -1.54 12.41
C ASN A 156 6.87 -2.29 12.47
N GLY A 157 5.99 -1.99 11.53
CA GLY A 157 4.66 -2.59 11.51
C GLY A 157 3.80 -2.12 10.35
N SER A 158 2.49 -2.25 10.54
CA SER A 158 1.46 -1.67 9.67
C SER A 158 0.57 -0.73 10.47
N ALA A 159 0.35 0.46 9.92
CA ALA A 159 -0.63 1.39 10.44
C ALA A 159 -1.99 1.14 9.79
N ARG A 160 -3.03 1.24 10.61
CA ARG A 160 -4.42 1.18 10.21
C ARG A 160 -5.19 2.42 10.62
N TYR A 161 -6.01 2.93 9.71
CA TYR A 161 -6.76 4.16 9.89
C TYR A 161 -8.27 3.90 9.90
N GLY A 162 -8.99 4.64 10.73
CA GLY A 162 -10.45 4.61 10.71
C GLY A 162 -11.06 5.42 9.56
N ALA A 163 -10.31 6.36 8.97
CA ALA A 163 -10.84 7.35 8.04
C ALA A 163 -9.72 8.04 7.20
N LEU A 164 -10.10 9.08 6.44
CA LEU A 164 -9.22 9.78 5.51
C LEU A 164 -8.43 10.92 6.15
N ILE A 165 -7.11 10.78 6.21
CA ILE A 165 -6.23 11.88 6.62
C ILE A 165 -6.29 12.98 5.56
N GLY A 166 -6.47 14.23 6.00
CA GLY A 166 -6.64 15.39 5.12
C GLY A 166 -8.10 15.70 4.72
N HIS A 167 -9.04 14.77 4.93
CA HIS A 167 -10.47 15.00 4.71
C HIS A 167 -11.23 15.15 6.03
N ASP A 168 -11.13 14.16 6.90
CA ASP A 168 -11.90 14.12 8.15
C ASP A 168 -11.15 14.89 9.24
N ARG A 169 -11.87 15.74 9.99
CA ARG A 169 -11.27 16.64 11.01
C ARG A 169 -10.30 15.92 11.95
N SER A 170 -10.63 14.68 12.32
CA SER A 170 -9.81 13.85 13.19
C SER A 170 -9.90 12.39 12.75
N VAL A 171 -8.73 11.75 12.64
CA VAL A 171 -8.60 10.37 12.17
C VAL A 171 -7.84 9.56 13.21
N THR A 172 -8.48 8.53 13.76
CA THR A 172 -7.81 7.58 14.64
C THR A 172 -6.98 6.60 13.83
N PHE A 173 -5.86 6.17 14.41
CA PHE A 173 -5.04 5.12 13.84
C PHE A 173 -4.55 4.14 14.91
N SER A 174 -4.24 2.93 14.47
CA SER A 174 -3.57 1.89 15.24
C SER A 174 -2.35 1.38 14.47
N VAL A 175 -1.29 1.00 15.16
CA VAL A 175 -0.13 0.32 14.56
C VAL A 175 -0.04 -1.08 15.14
N GLU A 176 0.00 -2.07 14.27
CA GLU A 176 0.31 -3.46 14.60
C GLU A 176 1.76 -3.75 14.23
N ASN A 177 2.47 -4.52 15.05
CA ASN A 177 3.82 -4.94 14.74
C ASN A 177 3.85 -6.06 13.69
N VAL A 178 5.04 -6.52 13.33
CA VAL A 178 5.26 -7.61 12.36
C VAL A 178 4.56 -8.94 12.71
N ASN A 179 4.18 -9.13 13.97
CA ASN A 179 3.47 -10.31 14.46
C ASN A 179 1.94 -10.09 14.51
N GLY A 180 1.44 -8.96 14.03
CA GLY A 180 0.01 -8.59 14.10
C GLY A 180 -0.47 -8.17 15.49
N ALA A 181 0.43 -7.93 16.45
CA ALA A 181 0.04 -7.45 17.77
C ALA A 181 -0.09 -5.92 17.78
N PRO A 182 -1.19 -5.34 18.31
CA PRO A 182 -1.35 -3.90 18.42
C PRO A 182 -0.30 -3.35 19.39
N VAL A 183 0.49 -2.39 18.92
CA VAL A 183 1.61 -1.81 19.67
C VAL A 183 1.42 -0.34 19.92
N CYS A 184 0.75 0.38 19.03
CA CYS A 184 0.44 1.80 19.21
C CYS A 184 -0.97 2.14 18.75
N GLU A 185 -1.48 3.23 19.28
CA GLU A 185 -2.70 3.91 18.84
C GLU A 185 -2.49 5.42 18.88
N GLY A 186 -3.31 6.17 18.16
CA GLY A 186 -3.20 7.61 18.13
C GLY A 186 -4.24 8.29 17.28
N THR A 187 -4.07 9.59 17.12
CA THR A 187 -4.99 10.44 16.37
C THR A 187 -4.22 11.44 15.54
N PHE A 188 -4.59 11.59 14.27
CA PHE A 188 -4.27 12.74 13.44
C PHE A 188 -5.41 13.76 13.53
N THR A 189 -5.08 15.03 13.70
CA THR A 189 -6.03 16.15 13.68
C THR A 189 -5.62 17.10 12.57
N ASN A 190 -6.43 17.21 11.53
CA ASN A 190 -6.09 18.02 10.37
C ASN A 190 -6.17 19.51 10.72
N GLU A 191 -5.10 20.26 10.44
CA GLU A 191 -5.12 21.73 10.44
C GLU A 191 -5.21 22.26 9.00
N ALA A 192 -4.72 21.48 8.03
CA ALA A 192 -4.85 21.69 6.60
C ALA A 192 -4.98 20.35 5.85
N PRO A 193 -5.27 20.32 4.53
CA PRO A 193 -5.41 19.08 3.77
C PRO A 193 -4.19 18.15 3.81
N SER A 194 -2.99 18.69 4.01
CA SER A 194 -1.74 17.93 4.00
C SER A 194 -0.96 17.99 5.31
N ASN A 195 -1.47 18.64 6.37
CA ASN A 195 -0.75 18.73 7.63
C ASN A 195 -1.68 18.93 8.84
N GLY A 196 -1.10 18.76 10.02
CA GLY A 196 -1.78 19.07 11.26
C GLY A 196 -1.05 18.50 12.47
N ARG A 197 -1.81 18.11 13.48
CA ARG A 197 -1.29 17.57 14.74
C ARG A 197 -1.44 16.06 14.79
N PHE A 198 -0.54 15.41 15.52
CA PHE A 198 -0.72 14.01 15.89
C PHE A 198 -0.51 13.78 17.39
N SER A 199 -1.16 12.74 17.89
CA SER A 199 -0.87 12.10 19.16
C SER A 199 -0.61 10.61 18.94
N LEU A 200 0.22 10.02 19.79
CA LEU A 200 0.58 8.61 19.76
C LEU A 200 0.73 8.09 21.19
N SER A 201 0.25 6.87 21.42
CA SER A 201 0.42 6.09 22.64
C SER A 201 0.80 4.67 22.24
N CYS A 202 1.93 4.18 22.74
CA CYS A 202 2.42 2.82 22.49
C CYS A 202 2.63 2.06 23.79
N PHE A 203 2.64 0.73 23.67
CA PHE A 203 2.92 -0.20 24.78
C PHE A 203 2.03 0.08 26.00
N SER A 204 0.72 0.26 25.75
CA SER A 204 -0.28 0.57 26.77
C SER A 204 0.03 1.86 27.56
N GLY A 205 0.50 2.90 26.85
CA GLY A 205 0.77 4.24 27.40
C GLY A 205 2.15 4.42 28.03
N LYS A 206 3.00 3.38 28.05
CA LYS A 206 4.39 3.50 28.55
C LYS A 206 5.24 4.43 27.70
N PHE A 207 4.91 4.55 26.42
CA PHE A 207 5.51 5.50 25.50
C PHE A 207 4.41 6.32 24.88
N SER A 208 4.51 7.65 24.93
CA SER A 208 3.52 8.52 24.31
C SER A 208 4.18 9.81 23.85
N GLY A 209 3.59 10.45 22.85
CA GLY A 209 4.04 11.74 22.39
C GLY A 209 3.05 12.42 21.47
N THR A 210 3.38 13.68 21.18
CA THR A 210 2.56 14.56 20.35
C THR A 210 3.46 15.41 19.46
N GLY A 211 2.92 15.89 18.36
CA GLY A 211 3.64 16.81 17.49
C GLY A 211 2.82 17.19 16.27
N THR A 212 3.51 17.38 15.15
CA THR A 212 2.90 17.69 13.86
C THR A 212 3.10 16.55 12.87
N TYR A 213 2.27 16.51 11.84
CA TYR A 213 2.50 15.63 10.70
C TYR A 213 2.36 16.40 9.39
N ASP A 214 3.01 15.88 8.36
CA ASP A 214 2.89 16.31 6.98
C ASP A 214 2.63 15.08 6.10
N SER A 215 1.70 15.20 5.16
CA SER A 215 1.50 14.28 4.05
C SER A 215 2.33 14.73 2.87
N ARG A 216 3.15 13.82 2.33
CA ARG A 216 4.03 14.01 1.18
C ARG A 216 3.49 13.21 0.01
N THR A 217 3.46 13.81 -1.17
CA THR A 217 3.10 13.13 -2.41
C THR A 217 4.32 12.92 -3.30
N GLY A 218 4.33 11.84 -4.08
CA GLY A 218 5.34 11.61 -5.12
C GLY A 218 6.60 10.91 -4.63
N THR A 219 7.64 11.64 -4.20
CA THR A 219 9.00 11.06 -4.07
C THR A 219 9.31 10.61 -2.64
N PRO A 220 9.70 9.34 -2.38
CA PRO A 220 9.76 8.20 -3.32
C PRO A 220 8.41 7.49 -3.54
N ASN A 221 7.43 7.74 -2.65
CA ASN A 221 5.99 7.44 -2.82
C ASN A 221 5.19 8.36 -1.89
N ASP A 222 3.86 8.34 -2.01
CA ASP A 222 2.96 9.00 -1.08
C ASP A 222 3.11 8.45 0.35
N HIS A 223 3.42 9.32 1.31
CA HIS A 223 3.63 8.93 2.70
C HIS A 223 3.34 10.07 3.68
N ILE A 224 3.11 9.72 4.94
CA ILE A 224 2.95 10.65 6.05
C ILE A 224 4.21 10.62 6.90
N ILE A 225 4.68 11.79 7.30
CA ILE A 225 5.69 11.93 8.32
C ILE A 225 5.16 12.72 9.50
N ALA A 226 5.21 12.12 10.68
CA ALA A 226 4.87 12.75 11.95
C ALA A 226 6.14 12.96 12.78
N ARG A 227 6.33 14.18 13.28
CA ARG A 227 7.50 14.58 14.08
C ARG A 227 7.01 15.20 15.37
N GLY A 228 7.50 14.66 16.48
CA GLY A 228 7.04 15.08 17.80
C GLY A 228 8.04 14.74 18.88
N GLN A 229 7.57 14.86 20.11
CA GLN A 229 8.36 14.55 21.29
C GLN A 229 7.49 13.83 22.33
N THR A 230 8.15 13.04 23.17
CA THR A 230 7.55 12.51 24.39
C THR A 230 7.36 13.63 25.42
N ARG A 231 6.66 13.33 26.52
CA ARG A 231 6.53 14.27 27.66
C ARG A 231 7.88 14.70 28.26
N THR A 232 8.92 13.87 28.13
CA THR A 232 10.27 14.16 28.61
C THR A 232 11.15 14.84 27.56
N GLY A 233 10.57 15.27 26.43
CA GLY A 233 11.27 15.98 25.36
C GLY A 233 12.07 15.09 24.39
N GLN A 234 12.01 13.76 24.55
CA GLN A 234 12.71 12.84 23.64
C GLN A 234 12.05 12.83 22.25
N PRO A 235 12.82 12.90 21.15
CA PRO A 235 12.28 12.98 19.80
C PRO A 235 11.56 11.70 19.37
N ILE A 236 10.52 11.88 18.55
CA ILE A 236 9.74 10.83 17.91
C ILE A 236 9.59 11.20 16.43
N VAL A 237 9.85 10.23 15.55
CA VAL A 237 9.52 10.33 14.12
C VAL A 237 8.75 9.09 13.73
N MET A 238 7.55 9.27 13.19
CA MET A 238 6.74 8.20 12.63
C MET A 238 6.56 8.42 11.13
N VAL A 239 6.75 7.37 10.35
CA VAL A 239 6.60 7.37 8.90
C VAL A 239 5.58 6.31 8.54
N ILE A 240 4.57 6.68 7.75
CA ILE A 240 3.57 5.74 7.24
C ILE A 240 3.48 5.85 5.72
N GLY A 241 3.53 4.73 5.02
CA GLY A 241 3.46 4.66 3.56
C GLY A 241 4.80 4.33 2.88
N LEU A 242 5.90 4.22 3.64
CA LEU A 242 7.21 3.82 3.10
C LEU A 242 7.69 2.48 3.70
N PRO A 243 8.35 1.64 2.89
CA PRO A 243 9.09 0.49 3.38
C PRO A 243 10.12 0.88 4.45
N ALA A 244 10.40 -0.07 5.33
CA ALA A 244 11.08 0.12 6.61
C ALA A 244 12.49 0.69 6.41
N GLN A 245 13.23 0.12 5.46
CA GLN A 245 14.57 0.55 5.10
C GLN A 245 14.60 1.96 4.51
N LEU A 246 13.60 2.29 3.67
CA LEU A 246 13.50 3.59 3.04
C LEU A 246 13.15 4.66 4.07
N ALA A 247 12.18 4.39 4.95
CA ALA A 247 11.85 5.25 6.08
C ALA A 247 13.06 5.50 6.99
N LEU A 248 13.85 4.46 7.29
CA LEU A 248 15.06 4.59 8.11
C LEU A 248 16.09 5.49 7.44
N ASN A 249 16.40 5.24 6.16
CA ASN A 249 17.42 5.99 5.42
C ASN A 249 17.04 7.47 5.25
N THR A 250 15.74 7.77 5.12
CA THR A 250 15.28 9.16 4.89
C THR A 250 15.00 9.91 6.19
N TYR A 251 14.50 9.23 7.23
CA TYR A 251 13.91 9.89 8.40
C TYR A 251 14.37 9.37 9.76
N GLY A 252 15.21 8.33 9.81
CA GLY A 252 15.66 7.69 11.05
C GLY A 252 16.72 8.46 11.85
N GLY A 253 17.26 9.57 11.33
CA GLY A 253 18.25 10.40 12.02
C GLY A 253 17.60 11.25 13.12
N ILE A 254 17.54 10.73 14.35
CA ILE A 254 17.01 11.39 15.57
C ILE A 254 17.95 11.22 16.77
#